data_AF-A0A6I1HWU1-F1
#
_entry.id   AF-A0A6I1HWU1-F1
#
_cell.length_a   1.000
_cell.length_b   1.000
_cell.length_c   1.000
_cell.angle_alpha   90.00
_cell.angle_beta   90.00
_cell.angle_gamma   90.00
#
_symmetry.space_group_name_H-M   'P 1'
#
loop_
_entity.id
_entity.type
_entity.pdbx_description
1 polymer ?
#
loop_
_entity_poly.entity_id
_entity_poly.type
_entity_poly.pdbx_seq_one_letter_code
_entity_poly.pdbx_strand_id
1 'polypeptide(L)'
;MHGWRAFDLLDLAVKCPSPYPIPLTAMPRKPLLIFLLTLFLTVLQVQWAAPADGYDAESLSILSPEVLGAYPGVLLLFLLAVFARRAMSVRRQAAICTGLLAAYWLLANYVTFDARVASWSTFSPLEIWMHVLPASVISIAVCGAAWFGLGCVVLRQWRAKK
;
A
#
# COMPACT_ATOMS: atom_id res chain seq x y z
N MET A 1 -16.34 -37.20 12.43
CA MET A 1 -16.16 -35.73 12.50
C MET A 1 -14.92 -35.35 11.70
N HIS A 2 -15.01 -34.26 10.93
CA HIS A 2 -13.92 -33.46 10.34
C HIS A 2 -13.12 -34.05 9.16
N GLY A 3 -13.59 -33.79 7.93
CA GLY A 3 -12.79 -33.99 6.72
C GLY A 3 -13.30 -33.30 5.45
N TRP A 4 -14.27 -32.37 5.55
CA TRP A 4 -15.07 -31.93 4.40
C TRP A 4 -15.01 -30.43 4.07
N ARG A 5 -14.02 -29.66 4.55
CA ARG A 5 -13.94 -28.21 4.29
C ARG A 5 -12.77 -27.74 3.42
N ALA A 6 -11.84 -28.63 3.04
CA ALA A 6 -10.69 -28.23 2.21
C ALA A 6 -10.94 -28.40 0.70
N PHE A 7 -11.82 -29.33 0.30
CA PHE A 7 -12.07 -29.62 -1.13
C PHE A 7 -12.98 -28.59 -1.83
N ASP A 8 -13.87 -27.90 -1.11
CA ASP A 8 -14.77 -26.90 -1.71
C ASP A 8 -14.05 -25.64 -2.24
N LEU A 9 -12.85 -25.32 -1.74
CA LEU A 9 -12.08 -24.16 -2.20
C LEU A 9 -11.34 -24.41 -3.52
N LEU A 10 -10.93 -25.65 -3.77
CA LEU A 10 -10.32 -26.06 -5.04
C LEU A 10 -11.37 -26.28 -6.12
N ASP A 11 -12.54 -26.82 -5.77
CA ASP A 11 -13.60 -27.09 -6.74
C ASP A 11 -14.30 -25.79 -7.23
N LEU A 12 -14.30 -24.73 -6.41
CA LEU A 12 -14.75 -23.38 -6.84
C LEU A 12 -13.78 -22.70 -7.83
N ALA A 13 -12.51 -23.13 -7.85
CA ALA A 13 -11.49 -22.58 -8.74
C ALA A 13 -11.47 -23.27 -10.13
N VAL A 14 -11.96 -24.50 -10.23
CA VAL A 14 -11.93 -25.31 -11.45
C VAL A 14 -13.21 -25.16 -12.28
N LYS A 15 -14.33 -24.76 -11.67
CA LYS A 15 -15.65 -24.71 -12.33
C LYS A 15 -16.06 -23.35 -12.88
N CYS A 16 -15.11 -22.57 -13.41
CA CYS A 16 -15.42 -21.41 -14.26
C CYS A 16 -15.23 -21.80 -15.73
N PRO A 17 -16.31 -22.05 -16.51
CA PRO A 17 -16.19 -22.11 -17.96
C PRO A 17 -16.09 -20.67 -18.47
N SER A 18 -14.88 -20.18 -18.70
CA SER A 18 -14.66 -18.96 -19.48
C SER A 18 -13.98 -19.34 -20.80
N PRO A 19 -14.71 -19.37 -21.92
CA PRO A 19 -14.12 -19.55 -23.26
C PRO A 19 -13.51 -18.25 -23.82
N TYR A 20 -13.29 -17.22 -22.99
CA TYR A 20 -12.67 -15.99 -23.45
C TYR A 20 -11.14 -16.07 -23.30
N PRO A 21 -10.37 -15.91 -24.38
CA PRO A 21 -8.95 -15.64 -24.24
C PRO A 21 -8.85 -14.31 -23.49
N ILE A 22 -8.26 -14.30 -22.30
CA ILE A 22 -7.95 -13.07 -21.58
C ILE A 22 -6.98 -12.29 -22.47
N PRO A 23 -7.40 -11.17 -23.09
CA PRO A 23 -6.51 -10.42 -23.94
C PRO A 23 -5.49 -9.74 -23.00
N LEU A 24 -4.22 -10.14 -23.11
CA LEU A 24 -3.10 -9.53 -22.38
C LEU A 24 -2.90 -8.04 -22.75
N THR A 25 -3.64 -7.51 -23.72
CA THR A 25 -3.50 -6.15 -24.29
C THR A 25 -4.32 -5.07 -23.58
N ALA A 26 -5.13 -5.43 -22.58
CA ALA A 26 -5.91 -4.46 -21.80
C ALA A 26 -5.44 -4.42 -20.36
N MET A 27 -4.24 -3.87 -20.09
CA MET A 27 -3.95 -3.41 -18.74
C MET A 27 -5.09 -2.46 -18.34
N PRO A 28 -5.87 -2.77 -17.30
CA PRO A 28 -6.94 -1.89 -16.89
C PRO A 28 -6.25 -0.61 -16.39
N ARG A 29 -6.39 0.49 -17.14
CA ARG A 29 -5.69 1.75 -16.86
C ARG A 29 -5.86 2.22 -15.41
N LYS A 30 -6.98 1.86 -14.77
CA LYS A 30 -7.37 2.28 -13.42
C LYS A 30 -6.56 1.63 -12.29
N PRO A 31 -6.42 0.29 -12.17
CA PRO A 31 -5.51 -0.32 -11.20
C PRO A 31 -4.05 0.11 -11.42
N LEU A 32 -3.62 0.30 -12.67
CA LEU A 32 -2.30 0.89 -12.93
C LEU A 32 -2.19 2.30 -12.33
N LEU A 33 -3.18 3.16 -12.52
CA LEU A 33 -3.20 4.50 -11.91
C LEU A 33 -3.18 4.45 -10.38
N ILE A 34 -3.93 3.54 -9.75
CA ILE A 34 -3.90 3.38 -8.28
C ILE A 34 -2.52 2.91 -7.82
N PHE A 35 -1.90 1.98 -8.55
CA PHE A 35 -0.56 1.50 -8.24
C PHE A 35 0.49 2.61 -8.38
N LEU A 36 0.48 3.33 -9.50
CA LEU A 36 1.38 4.46 -9.74
C LEU A 36 1.17 5.59 -8.73
N LEU A 37 -0.08 5.90 -8.37
CA LEU A 37 -0.40 6.86 -7.32
C LEU A 37 0.17 6.40 -5.97
N THR A 38 0.04 5.11 -5.65
CA THR A 38 0.55 4.54 -4.40
C THR A 38 2.08 4.58 -4.37
N LEU A 39 2.74 4.22 -5.48
CA LEU A 39 4.19 4.32 -5.63
C LEU A 39 4.64 5.76 -5.43
N PHE A 40 4.11 6.70 -6.21
CA PHE A 40 4.48 8.10 -6.17
C PHE A 40 4.33 8.70 -4.77
N LEU A 41 3.16 8.48 -4.12
CA LEU A 41 2.92 9.00 -2.79
C LEU A 41 3.77 8.32 -1.73
N THR A 42 4.11 7.04 -1.88
CA THR A 42 5.03 6.35 -0.96
C THR A 42 6.44 6.90 -1.09
N VAL A 43 6.93 7.09 -2.31
CA VAL A 43 8.24 7.71 -2.54
C VAL A 43 8.29 9.11 -1.93
N LEU A 44 7.27 9.94 -2.22
CA LEU A 44 7.18 11.29 -1.69
C LEU A 44 7.11 11.30 -0.16
N GLN A 45 6.29 10.43 0.44
CA GLN A 45 6.09 10.37 1.88
C GLN A 45 7.36 9.92 2.61
N VAL A 46 8.00 8.84 2.12
CA VAL A 46 9.23 8.29 2.72
C VAL A 46 10.38 9.29 2.58
N GLN A 47 10.53 9.95 1.43
CA GLN A 47 11.57 10.96 1.26
C GLN A 47 11.33 12.20 2.11
N TRP A 48 10.07 12.61 2.29
CA TRP A 48 9.75 13.73 3.19
C TRP A 48 10.13 13.42 4.62
N ALA A 49 9.78 12.23 5.11
CA ALA A 49 10.04 11.84 6.50
C ALA A 49 11.43 11.23 6.73
N ALA A 50 12.25 11.10 5.69
CA ALA A 50 13.59 10.52 5.80
C ALA A 50 14.51 11.42 6.65
N PRO A 51 15.37 10.85 7.51
CA PRO A 51 16.37 11.61 8.24
C PRO A 51 17.37 12.25 7.25
N ALA A 52 17.75 13.51 7.52
CA ALA A 52 18.69 14.25 6.69
C ALA A 52 20.13 13.70 6.80
N ASP A 53 20.48 13.17 7.96
CA ASP A 53 21.80 12.61 8.26
C ASP A 53 21.71 11.10 8.50
N GLY A 54 22.49 10.33 7.74
CA GLY A 54 22.61 8.88 7.85
C GLY A 54 23.48 8.29 6.73
N TYR A 55 24.25 7.25 7.05
CA TYR A 55 25.04 6.38 6.16
C TYR A 55 24.48 6.22 4.76
N ASP A 56 25.42 6.00 3.84
CA ASP A 56 25.20 5.83 2.41
C ASP A 56 23.95 5.02 2.06
N ALA A 57 23.04 5.74 1.39
CA ALA A 57 21.81 5.25 0.82
C ALA A 57 22.01 4.08 -0.17
N GLU A 58 23.23 3.86 -0.68
CA GLU A 58 23.58 2.75 -1.57
C GLU A 58 23.58 1.37 -0.87
N SER A 59 23.77 1.31 0.44
CA SER A 59 23.94 0.03 1.17
C SER A 59 22.64 -0.72 1.47
N LEU A 60 21.46 -0.07 1.33
CA LEU A 60 20.16 -0.63 1.71
C LEU A 60 19.19 -0.63 0.52
N SER A 61 19.53 -1.36 -0.55
CA SER A 61 18.71 -1.49 -1.76
C SER A 61 17.27 -1.95 -1.50
N ILE A 62 17.04 -2.70 -0.41
CA ILE A 62 15.73 -3.21 0.01
C ILE A 62 14.82 -2.11 0.60
N LEU A 63 15.41 -1.00 1.07
CA LEU A 63 14.72 0.21 1.54
C LEU A 63 14.61 1.27 0.44
N SER A 64 14.84 0.89 -0.82
CA SER A 64 14.57 1.79 -1.94
C SER A 64 13.09 2.20 -1.91
N PRO A 65 12.79 3.51 -2.03
CA PRO A 65 11.42 4.03 -1.92
C PRO A 65 10.44 3.36 -2.89
N GLU A 66 10.94 2.89 -4.04
CA GLU A 66 10.19 2.17 -5.07
C GLU A 66 9.77 0.78 -4.61
N VAL A 67 10.69 0.04 -3.98
CA VAL A 67 10.41 -1.29 -3.42
C VAL A 67 9.42 -1.16 -2.26
N LEU A 68 9.60 -0.15 -1.40
CA LEU A 68 8.65 0.18 -0.33
C LEU A 68 7.27 0.56 -0.86
N GLY A 69 7.15 1.19 -2.03
CA GLY A 69 5.85 1.49 -2.64
C GLY A 69 5.19 0.30 -3.33
N ALA A 70 5.98 -0.68 -3.80
CA ALA A 70 5.46 -1.83 -4.54
C ALA A 70 4.64 -2.79 -3.66
N TYR A 71 5.13 -3.11 -2.45
CA TYR A 71 4.44 -3.99 -1.50
C TYR A 71 3.02 -3.50 -1.12
N PRO A 72 2.83 -2.27 -0.61
CA PRO A 72 1.50 -1.76 -0.32
C PRO A 72 0.69 -1.60 -1.61
N GLY A 73 1.30 -1.22 -2.73
CA GLY A 73 0.62 -1.13 -4.02
C GLY A 73 -0.07 -2.43 -4.43
N VAL A 74 0.65 -3.56 -4.40
CA VAL A 74 0.08 -4.88 -4.73
C VAL A 74 -1.00 -5.29 -3.72
N LEU A 75 -0.75 -5.09 -2.42
CA LEU A 75 -1.72 -5.40 -1.38
C LEU A 75 -3.03 -4.61 -1.54
N LEU A 76 -2.94 -3.30 -1.80
CA LEU A 76 -4.10 -2.45 -1.99
C LEU A 76 -4.90 -2.85 -3.23
N LEU A 77 -4.23 -3.21 -4.34
CA LEU A 77 -4.93 -3.71 -5.53
C LEU A 77 -5.69 -5.00 -5.24
N PHE A 78 -5.09 -5.93 -4.51
CA PHE A 78 -5.74 -7.15 -4.07
C PHE A 78 -6.97 -6.86 -3.20
N LEU A 79 -6.83 -5.99 -2.20
CA LEU A 79 -7.92 -5.59 -1.31
C LEU A 79 -9.05 -4.90 -2.07
N LEU A 80 -8.74 -4.00 -3.00
CA LEU A 80 -9.74 -3.34 -3.85
C LEU A 80 -10.50 -4.35 -4.71
N ALA A 81 -9.84 -5.38 -5.24
CA ALA A 81 -10.50 -6.46 -5.95
C ALA A 81 -11.46 -7.26 -5.04
N VAL A 82 -11.04 -7.57 -3.81
CA VAL A 82 -11.89 -8.23 -2.80
C VAL A 82 -13.08 -7.36 -2.40
N PHE A 83 -12.87 -6.07 -2.16
CA PHE A 83 -13.93 -5.14 -1.79
C PHE A 83 -14.93 -4.88 -2.93
N ALA A 84 -14.45 -4.87 -4.17
CA ALA A 84 -15.30 -4.80 -5.35
C ALA A 84 -16.23 -6.02 -5.44
N ARG A 85 -15.74 -7.23 -5.12
CA ARG A 85 -16.57 -8.45 -5.05
C ARG A 85 -17.60 -8.39 -3.92
N ARG A 86 -17.28 -7.74 -2.80
CA ARG A 86 -18.21 -7.54 -1.67
C ARG A 86 -19.13 -6.32 -1.84
N ALA A 87 -19.19 -5.70 -3.02
CA ALA A 87 -20.01 -4.53 -3.33
C ALA A 87 -19.86 -3.35 -2.35
N MET A 88 -18.71 -3.24 -1.68
CA MET A 88 -18.49 -2.25 -0.64
C MET A 88 -18.56 -0.81 -1.19
N SER A 89 -19.06 0.15 -0.41
CA SER A 89 -19.10 1.57 -0.82
C SER A 89 -17.70 2.12 -1.07
N VAL A 90 -17.53 2.94 -2.12
CA VAL A 90 -16.25 3.54 -2.51
C VAL A 90 -15.56 4.28 -1.36
N ARG A 91 -16.32 5.04 -0.55
CA ARG A 91 -15.77 5.79 0.60
C ARG A 91 -15.13 4.86 1.64
N ARG A 92 -15.78 3.74 1.95
CA ARG A 92 -15.24 2.75 2.89
C ARG A 92 -13.99 2.05 2.34
N GLN A 93 -13.99 1.70 1.05
CA GLN A 93 -12.80 1.12 0.41
C GLN A 93 -11.61 2.07 0.51
N ALA A 94 -11.81 3.32 0.09
CA ALA A 94 -10.77 4.33 0.16
C ALA A 94 -10.30 4.57 1.61
N ALA A 95 -11.22 4.67 2.58
CA ALA A 95 -10.85 4.89 3.97
C ALA A 95 -9.99 3.75 4.54
N ILE A 96 -10.38 2.50 4.30
CA ILE A 96 -9.63 1.32 4.78
C ILE A 96 -8.24 1.26 4.13
N CYS A 97 -8.17 1.43 2.81
CA CYS A 97 -6.90 1.42 2.10
C CYS A 97 -5.99 2.58 2.55
N THR A 98 -6.54 3.77 2.79
CA THR A 98 -5.78 4.93 3.29
C THR A 98 -5.24 4.66 4.70
N GLY A 99 -6.06 4.09 5.59
CA GLY A 99 -5.64 3.75 6.94
C GLY A 99 -4.52 2.70 6.97
N LEU A 100 -4.64 1.67 6.13
CA LEU A 100 -3.58 0.67 5.96
C LEU A 100 -2.28 1.28 5.41
N LEU A 101 -2.40 2.17 4.42
CA LEU A 101 -1.25 2.85 3.83
C LEU A 101 -0.58 3.81 4.82
N ALA A 102 -1.35 4.52 5.64
CA ALA A 102 -0.83 5.37 6.71
C ALA A 102 -0.06 4.57 7.77
N ALA A 103 -0.60 3.42 8.19
CA ALA A 103 0.10 2.52 9.11
C ALA A 103 1.39 1.95 8.50
N TYR A 104 1.33 1.58 7.22
CA TYR A 104 2.50 1.11 6.48
C TYR A 104 3.59 2.18 6.40
N TRP A 105 3.25 3.42 6.04
CA TRP A 105 4.18 4.54 5.97
C TRP A 105 4.82 4.86 7.33
N LEU A 106 4.03 4.83 8.40
CA LEU A 106 4.56 5.05 9.74
C LEU A 106 5.58 3.98 10.13
N LEU A 107 5.30 2.71 9.82
CA LEU A 107 6.22 1.61 10.05
C LEU A 107 7.46 1.71 9.16
N ALA A 108 7.31 2.07 7.89
CA ALA A 108 8.43 2.25 6.96
C ALA A 108 9.37 3.36 7.46
N ASN A 109 8.84 4.47 7.95
CA ASN A 109 9.62 5.55 8.54
C ASN A 109 10.36 5.10 9.81
N TYR A 110 9.68 4.33 10.67
CA TYR A 110 10.32 3.73 11.85
C TYR A 110 11.51 2.86 11.47
N VAL A 111 11.30 1.91 10.55
CA VAL A 111 12.37 0.98 10.11
C VAL A 111 13.49 1.73 9.41
N THR A 112 13.17 2.78 8.64
CA THR A 112 14.18 3.60 7.97
C THR A 112 15.03 4.37 8.98
N PHE A 113 14.42 4.97 9.99
CA PHE A 113 15.14 5.66 11.06
C PHE A 113 15.97 4.67 11.88
N ASP A 114 15.40 3.52 12.21
CA ASP A 114 16.09 2.46 12.96
C ASP A 114 17.34 1.99 12.20
N ALA A 115 17.20 1.66 10.92
CA ALA A 115 18.31 1.20 10.09
C ALA A 115 19.37 2.28 9.82
N ARG A 116 18.97 3.54 9.63
CA ARG A 116 19.88 4.62 9.21
C ARG A 116 20.45 5.46 10.35
N VAL A 117 19.83 5.47 11.52
CA VAL A 117 20.21 6.37 12.63
C VAL A 117 20.32 5.61 13.95
N ALA A 118 19.37 4.72 14.26
CA ALA A 118 19.41 3.99 15.52
C ALA A 118 20.42 2.84 15.51
N SER A 119 20.72 2.25 14.36
CA SER A 119 21.55 1.05 14.20
C SER A 119 22.98 1.19 14.73
N TRP A 120 23.50 2.42 14.86
CA TRP A 120 24.82 2.72 15.42
C TRP A 120 24.79 3.53 16.73
N SER A 121 23.62 3.71 17.33
CA SER A 121 23.45 4.48 18.57
C SER A 121 22.59 3.70 19.57
N THR A 122 22.64 4.07 20.84
CA THR A 122 21.88 3.43 21.92
C THR A 122 20.48 4.01 22.04
N PHE A 123 19.73 4.12 20.94
CA PHE A 123 18.34 4.57 20.99
C PHE A 123 17.45 3.45 21.53
N SER A 124 16.61 3.78 22.50
CA SER A 124 15.49 2.93 22.89
C SER A 124 14.33 3.05 21.88
N PRO A 125 13.44 2.05 21.79
CA PRO A 125 12.27 2.12 20.90
C PRO A 125 11.39 3.35 21.14
N LEU A 126 11.29 3.82 22.38
CA LEU A 126 10.51 4.99 22.74
C LEU A 126 11.11 6.27 22.14
N GLU A 127 12.43 6.42 22.20
CA GLU A 127 13.13 7.58 21.65
C GLU A 127 13.04 7.61 20.11
N ILE A 128 13.13 6.45 19.45
CA ILE A 128 12.88 6.36 18.00
C ILE A 128 11.49 6.91 17.66
N TRP A 129 10.46 6.52 18.41
CA TRP A 129 9.10 7.03 18.18
C TRP A 129 8.97 8.54 18.41
N MET A 130 9.71 9.10 19.38
CA MET A 130 9.74 10.55 19.61
C MET A 130 10.31 11.33 18.42
N HIS A 131 11.22 10.73 17.64
CA HIS A 131 11.74 11.32 16.40
C HIS A 131 10.85 11.06 15.19
N VAL A 132 10.35 9.82 15.05
CA VAL A 132 9.60 9.38 13.87
C VAL A 132 8.21 9.99 13.80
N LEU A 133 7.49 10.08 14.94
CA LEU A 133 6.10 10.57 14.93
C LEU A 133 5.99 12.02 14.43
N PRO A 134 6.74 13.01 14.94
CA PRO A 134 6.62 14.39 14.47
C PRO A 134 6.95 14.54 12.97
N ALA A 135 7.96 13.82 12.49
CA ALA A 135 8.35 13.84 11.06
C ALA A 135 7.29 13.17 10.16
N SER A 136 6.53 12.20 10.70
CA SER A 136 5.58 11.39 9.93
C SER A 136 4.17 11.98 9.89
N VAL A 137 3.72 12.70 10.94
CA VAL A 137 2.31 13.11 11.06
C VAL A 137 1.87 13.99 9.89
N ILE A 138 2.65 15.01 9.54
CA ILE A 138 2.28 15.95 8.47
C ILE A 138 2.35 15.27 7.11
N SER A 139 3.42 14.52 6.84
CA SER A 139 3.60 13.84 5.55
C SER A 139 2.53 12.76 5.32
N ILE A 140 2.20 11.97 6.35
CA ILE A 140 1.11 10.97 6.28
C ILE A 140 -0.24 11.65 6.10
N ALA A 141 -0.52 12.76 6.79
CA ALA A 141 -1.79 13.46 6.63
C ALA A 141 -1.97 13.99 5.20
N VAL A 142 -0.94 14.63 4.64
CA VAL A 142 -0.97 15.20 3.28
C VAL A 142 -1.06 14.09 2.22
N CYS A 143 -0.16 13.11 2.27
CA CYS A 143 -0.16 12.00 1.30
C CYS A 143 -1.39 11.10 1.44
N GLY A 144 -1.87 10.89 2.66
CA GLY A 144 -3.08 10.12 2.93
C GLY A 144 -4.34 10.82 2.40
N ALA A 145 -4.46 12.13 2.60
CA ALA A 145 -5.56 12.92 2.03
C ALA A 145 -5.53 12.89 0.49
N ALA A 146 -4.34 13.02 -0.11
CA ALA A 146 -4.16 12.93 -1.56
C ALA A 146 -4.58 11.55 -2.09
N TRP A 147 -4.12 10.47 -1.47
CA TRP A 147 -4.49 9.09 -1.85
C TRP A 147 -6.00 8.88 -1.70
N PHE A 148 -6.60 9.30 -0.59
CA PHE A 148 -8.04 9.14 -0.34
C PHE A 148 -8.89 9.89 -1.36
N GLY A 149 -8.55 11.16 -1.63
CA GLY A 149 -9.28 12.01 -2.57
C GLY A 149 -9.20 11.49 -4.00
N LEU A 150 -7.98 11.29 -4.52
CA LEU A 150 -7.75 10.79 -5.88
C LEU A 150 -8.26 9.36 -6.05
N GLY A 151 -8.04 8.50 -5.04
CA GLY A 151 -8.56 7.14 -5.00
C GLY A 151 -10.09 7.11 -5.07
N CYS A 152 -10.78 7.97 -4.33
CA CYS A 152 -12.24 8.10 -4.43
C CYS A 152 -12.70 8.48 -5.85
N VAL A 153 -12.01 9.42 -6.52
CA VAL A 153 -12.34 9.84 -7.89
C VAL A 153 -12.18 8.68 -8.87
N VAL A 154 -11.05 7.99 -8.82
CA VAL A 154 -10.74 6.84 -9.71
C VAL A 154 -11.73 5.70 -9.48
N LEU A 155 -12.03 5.35 -8.23
CA LEU A 155 -12.96 4.28 -7.88
C LEU A 155 -14.41 4.61 -8.26
N ARG A 156 -14.85 5.87 -8.14
CA ARG A 156 -16.18 6.31 -8.61
C ARG A 156 -16.32 6.14 -10.12
N GLN A 157 -15.30 6.55 -10.88
CA GLN A 157 -15.28 6.36 -12.33
C GLN A 157 -15.24 4.88 -12.74
N TRP A 158 -14.77 3.99 -11.87
CA TRP A 158 -14.85 2.54 -12.09
C TRP A 158 -16.29 2.03 -11.99
N ARG A 159 -17.05 2.52 -11.01
CA ARG A 159 -18.44 2.09 -10.79
C ARG A 159 -19.40 2.66 -11.84
N ALA A 160 -19.22 3.89 -12.29
CA ALA A 160 -20.11 4.55 -13.24
C ALA A 160 -20.06 3.98 -14.69
N LYS A 161 -19.07 3.12 -15.00
CA LYS A 161 -18.93 2.47 -16.31
C LYS A 161 -19.35 0.98 -16.30
N LYS A 162 -19.77 0.45 -15.15
CA LYS A 162 -20.37 -0.89 -15.03
C LYS A 162 -21.88 -0.74 -15.06
#